data_AF-A0A2E1PGV4-F1
#
_entry.id   AF-A0A2E1PGV4-F1
#
_cell.length_a   1.000
_cell.length_b   1.000
_cell.length_c   1.000
_cell.angle_alpha   90.00
_cell.angle_beta   90.00
_cell.angle_gamma   90.00
#
_symmetry.space_group_name_H-M   'P 1'
#
loop_
_entity.id
_entity.type
_entity.pdbx_description
1 polymer ?
#
loop_
_entity_poly.entity_id
_entity_poly.type
_entity_poly.pdbx_seq_one_letter_code
_entity_poly.pdbx_strand_id
1 'polypeptide(L)'
;MFTLRLILIAITTGCASLDQRSYGDIIFDNSFNSQNKFILQTCLTNSEDNLYLSNLSFLSLSENINSIGLEFNSKISMTIDYKSDLEDEKTTFRTDLESETNYISSNMAATQQQEIVEEMLLKFCNYLSNTRPND
;
A
#
# COMPACT_ATOMS: atom_id res chain seq x y z
N MET A 1 13.12 -60.50 10.57
CA MET A 1 12.29 -59.27 10.41
C MET A 1 12.87 -58.13 11.25
N PHE A 2 14.00 -57.55 10.85
CA PHE A 2 14.62 -56.44 11.62
C PHE A 2 15.28 -55.34 10.78
N THR A 3 15.28 -55.46 9.45
CA THR A 3 15.90 -54.47 8.55
C THR A 3 14.91 -53.48 7.94
N LEU A 4 13.60 -53.70 8.09
CA LEU A 4 12.58 -52.79 7.53
C LEU A 4 12.19 -51.62 8.46
N ARG A 5 12.55 -51.67 9.75
CA ARG A 5 12.19 -50.63 10.73
C ARG A 5 13.14 -49.43 10.77
N LEU A 6 14.33 -49.52 10.17
CA LEU A 6 15.33 -48.44 10.18
C LEU A 6 15.15 -47.41 9.05
N ILE A 7 14.38 -47.72 8.01
CA ILE A 7 14.14 -46.79 6.88
C ILE A 7 13.08 -45.73 7.23
N LEU A 8 12.19 -46.01 8.19
CA LEU A 8 11.13 -45.08 8.61
C LEU A 8 11.62 -43.92 9.49
N ILE A 9 12.84 -43.97 10.02
CA ILE A 9 13.38 -42.91 10.90
C ILE A 9 14.10 -41.82 10.07
N ALA A 10 14.51 -42.12 8.83
CA ALA A 10 15.18 -41.16 7.96
C ALA A 10 14.23 -40.12 7.31
N ILE A 11 12.91 -40.30 7.42
CA ILE A 11 11.91 -39.45 6.75
C ILE A 11 11.37 -38.37 7.70
N THR A 12 11.66 -38.42 9.00
CA THR A 12 11.17 -37.44 10.00
C THR A 12 12.21 -36.39 10.41
N THR A 13 13.44 -36.44 9.89
CA THR A 13 14.49 -35.45 10.19
C THR A 13 14.65 -34.36 9.13
N GLY A 14 13.71 -34.26 8.19
CA GLY A 14 13.56 -33.09 7.34
C GLY A 14 12.94 -31.92 8.10
N CYS A 15 13.55 -31.51 9.22
CA CYS A 15 13.41 -30.14 9.71
C CYS A 15 14.11 -29.23 8.70
N ALA A 16 13.50 -29.03 7.54
CA ALA A 16 13.64 -27.73 6.91
C ALA A 16 12.91 -26.79 7.87
N SER A 17 13.69 -26.12 8.74
CA SER A 17 13.36 -24.77 9.14
C SER A 17 13.22 -24.00 7.84
N LEU A 18 12.02 -24.02 7.27
CA LEU A 18 11.54 -22.89 6.53
C LEU A 18 11.69 -21.76 7.54
N ASP A 19 12.70 -20.92 7.36
CA ASP A 19 12.73 -19.61 7.97
C ASP A 19 11.41 -18.98 7.56
N GLN A 20 10.43 -19.14 8.43
CA GLN A 20 9.14 -18.53 8.38
C GLN A 20 9.44 -17.08 8.67
N ARG A 21 9.95 -16.36 7.65
CA ARG A 21 9.97 -14.90 7.66
C ARG A 21 8.52 -14.53 7.88
N SER A 22 8.23 -14.14 9.12
CA SER A 22 6.92 -13.70 9.53
C SER A 22 6.72 -12.37 8.82
N TYR A 23 6.05 -12.41 7.68
CA TYR A 23 5.53 -11.19 7.07
C TYR A 23 4.45 -10.66 8.00
N GLY A 24 4.53 -9.37 8.33
CA GLY A 24 3.52 -8.71 9.13
C GLY A 24 2.18 -8.66 8.40
N ASP A 25 1.10 -8.79 9.15
CA ASP A 25 -0.26 -8.66 8.63
C ASP A 25 -0.61 -7.18 8.41
N ILE A 26 -1.30 -6.88 7.31
CA ILE A 26 -1.82 -5.53 7.03
C ILE A 26 -3.33 -5.53 7.27
N ILE A 27 -3.75 -4.75 8.25
CA ILE A 27 -5.14 -4.61 8.67
C ILE A 27 -5.69 -3.26 8.17
N PHE A 28 -6.82 -3.32 7.48
CA PHE A 28 -7.48 -2.15 6.91
C PHE A 28 -8.82 -1.88 7.59
N ASP A 29 -9.12 -0.61 7.84
CA ASP A 29 -10.48 -0.20 8.20
C ASP A 29 -11.41 -0.13 6.95
N ASN A 30 -12.60 0.45 7.15
CA ASN A 30 -13.63 0.57 6.12
C ASN A 30 -13.40 1.71 5.11
N SER A 31 -12.36 2.54 5.28
CA SER A 31 -12.03 3.61 4.32
C SER A 31 -11.35 3.09 3.05
N PHE A 32 -10.89 1.83 3.05
CA PHE A 32 -10.22 1.20 1.92
C PHE A 32 -11.19 0.35 1.09
N ASN A 33 -11.25 0.63 -0.21
CA ASN A 33 -11.88 -0.27 -1.18
C ASN A 33 -10.93 -1.43 -1.55
N SER A 34 -11.43 -2.43 -2.29
CA SER A 34 -10.65 -3.61 -2.67
C SER A 34 -9.42 -3.30 -3.52
N GLN A 35 -9.48 -2.27 -4.38
CA GLN A 35 -8.35 -1.89 -5.21
C GLN A 35 -7.23 -1.26 -4.38
N ASN A 36 -7.57 -0.37 -3.44
CA ASN A 36 -6.62 0.25 -2.53
C ASN A 36 -5.91 -0.84 -1.70
N LYS A 37 -6.68 -1.80 -1.17
CA LYS A 37 -6.15 -2.94 -0.41
C LYS A 37 -5.16 -3.74 -1.25
N PHE A 38 -5.53 -4.07 -2.49
CA PHE A 38 -4.67 -4.83 -3.40
C PHE A 38 -3.33 -4.13 -3.69
N ILE A 39 -3.37 -2.83 -4.02
CA ILE A 39 -2.15 -2.04 -4.29
C ILE A 39 -1.25 -2.02 -3.04
N LEU A 40 -1.83 -1.71 -1.87
CA LEU A 40 -1.08 -1.62 -0.62
C LEU A 40 -0.53 -2.96 -0.16
N GLN A 41 -1.30 -4.04 -0.26
CA GLN A 41 -0.83 -5.39 0.05
C GLN A 41 0.34 -5.79 -0.86
N THR A 42 0.25 -5.47 -2.15
CA THR A 42 1.30 -5.80 -3.12
C THR A 42 2.59 -5.04 -2.85
N CYS A 43 2.51 -3.72 -2.60
CA CYS A 43 3.72 -2.93 -2.37
C CYS A 43 4.34 -3.14 -0.98
N LEU A 44 3.55 -3.54 0.03
CA LEU A 44 3.99 -3.78 1.41
C LEU A 44 4.16 -5.28 1.72
N THR A 45 4.13 -6.17 0.72
CA THR A 45 4.19 -7.64 0.91
C THR A 45 5.40 -8.10 1.74
N ASN A 46 6.49 -7.33 1.76
CA ASN A 46 7.71 -7.66 2.49
C ASN A 46 7.87 -6.91 3.83
N SER A 47 6.81 -6.30 4.36
CA SER A 47 6.87 -5.66 5.68
C SER A 47 6.96 -6.73 6.77
N GLU A 48 7.92 -6.58 7.68
CA GLU A 48 8.07 -7.48 8.84
C GLU A 48 7.14 -7.09 9.99
N ASP A 49 6.60 -5.86 9.95
CA ASP A 49 5.70 -5.30 10.95
C ASP A 49 4.23 -5.53 10.60
N ASN A 50 3.42 -5.86 11.61
CA ASN A 50 1.98 -5.73 11.48
C ASN A 50 1.61 -4.24 11.34
N LEU A 51 0.87 -3.91 10.29
CA LEU A 51 0.49 -2.54 9.95
C LEU A 51 -1.03 -2.37 10.01
N TYR A 52 -1.48 -1.41 10.82
CA TYR A 52 -2.87 -0.99 10.87
C TYR A 52 -3.01 0.28 10.06
N LEU A 53 -3.75 0.21 8.96
CA LEU A 53 -4.01 1.33 8.06
C LEU A 53 -5.46 1.79 8.23
N SER A 54 -5.64 3.09 8.42
CA SER A 54 -6.95 3.69 8.71
C SER A 54 -7.11 5.07 8.08
N ASN A 55 -8.35 5.56 8.02
CA ASN A 55 -8.70 6.92 7.59
C ASN A 55 -8.09 7.34 6.23
N LEU A 56 -8.05 6.42 5.26
CA LEU A 56 -7.68 6.77 3.89
C LEU A 56 -8.69 7.77 3.32
N SER A 57 -8.20 8.92 2.89
CA SER A 57 -9.03 9.96 2.29
C SER A 57 -8.33 10.56 1.08
N PHE A 58 -9.14 10.87 0.06
CA PHE A 58 -8.73 11.60 -1.12
C PHE A 58 -9.60 12.86 -1.23
N LEU A 59 -8.96 14.01 -1.34
CA LEU A 59 -9.62 15.30 -1.55
C LEU A 59 -9.15 15.88 -2.87
N SER A 60 -10.07 16.05 -3.82
CA SER A 60 -9.80 16.74 -5.08
C SER A 60 -10.19 18.22 -4.94
N LEU A 61 -9.25 19.11 -5.24
CA LEU A 61 -9.41 20.55 -5.28
C LEU A 61 -9.17 21.02 -6.71
N SER A 62 -10.15 21.68 -7.31
CA SER A 62 -9.97 22.34 -8.60
C SER A 62 -9.35 23.71 -8.34
N GLU A 63 -8.12 23.94 -8.81
CA GLU A 63 -7.48 25.25 -8.78
C GLU A 63 -7.81 26.01 -10.08
N ASN A 64 -7.92 27.35 -9.97
CA ASN A 64 -8.54 28.22 -10.97
C ASN A 64 -7.97 28.10 -12.40
N ILE A 65 -8.88 28.26 -13.35
CA ILE A 65 -8.72 28.36 -14.81
C ILE A 65 -7.62 29.37 -15.18
N ASN A 66 -6.63 28.94 -15.99
CA ASN A 66 -5.67 29.87 -16.61
C ASN A 66 -6.41 30.85 -17.58
N SER A 67 -5.81 31.98 -17.95
CA SER A 67 -6.46 33.04 -18.76
C SER A 67 -6.94 32.61 -20.15
N ILE A 68 -6.70 31.35 -20.54
CA ILE A 68 -7.02 30.76 -21.84
C ILE A 68 -8.19 29.77 -21.75
N GLY A 69 -8.66 29.42 -20.54
CA GLY A 69 -9.89 28.63 -20.37
C GLY A 69 -9.76 27.13 -20.68
N LEU A 70 -8.55 26.63 -20.92
CA LEU A 70 -8.33 25.29 -21.49
C LEU A 70 -7.58 24.32 -20.57
N GLU A 71 -6.89 24.82 -19.53
CA GLU A 71 -6.18 23.95 -18.56
C GLU A 71 -6.78 24.08 -17.17
N PHE A 72 -7.27 22.96 -16.66
CA PHE A 72 -7.72 22.83 -15.27
C PHE A 72 -6.60 22.15 -14.48
N ASN A 73 -5.99 22.87 -13.55
CA ASN A 73 -5.08 22.24 -12.60
C ASN A 73 -5.93 21.68 -11.46
N SER A 74 -5.95 20.36 -11.35
CA SER A 74 -6.54 19.68 -10.22
C SER A 74 -5.44 19.30 -9.25
N LYS A 75 -5.67 19.58 -7.97
CA LYS A 75 -4.81 19.13 -6.89
C LYS A 75 -5.54 18.04 -6.12
N ILE A 76 -4.95 16.87 -6.04
CA ILE A 76 -5.49 15.76 -5.26
C ILE A 76 -4.59 15.55 -4.05
N SER A 77 -5.19 15.66 -2.86
CA SER A 77 -4.54 15.37 -1.59
C SER A 77 -4.95 13.99 -1.12
N MET A 78 -3.98 13.16 -0.72
CA MET A 78 -4.23 11.91 -0.01
C MET A 78 -3.76 12.03 1.45
N THR A 79 -4.57 11.52 2.38
CA THR A 79 -4.17 11.27 3.76
C THR A 79 -4.41 9.80 4.12
N ILE A 80 -3.49 9.21 4.88
CA ILE A 80 -3.62 7.86 5.43
C ILE A 80 -3.00 7.83 6.82
N ASP A 81 -3.73 7.25 7.76
CA ASP A 81 -3.19 6.99 9.09
C ASP A 81 -2.61 5.57 9.14
N TYR A 82 -1.46 5.42 9.77
CA TYR A 82 -0.81 4.13 9.97
C TYR A 82 -0.29 3.97 11.40
N LYS A 83 -0.26 2.72 11.86
CA LYS A 83 0.34 2.32 13.13
C LYS A 83 1.03 0.96 12.96
N SER A 84 2.27 0.84 13.45
CA SER A 84 2.94 -0.46 13.64
C SER A 84 2.64 -1.00 15.03
N ASP A 85 2.63 -2.32 15.20
CA ASP A 85 2.60 -2.94 16.54
C ASP A 85 3.79 -2.51 17.42
N LEU A 86 4.88 -2.01 16.82
CA LEU A 86 6.06 -1.50 17.53
C LEU A 86 5.90 -0.03 18.00
N GLU A 87 4.87 0.68 17.54
CA GLU A 87 4.67 2.10 17.83
C GLU A 87 3.41 2.33 18.66
N ASP A 88 3.54 3.07 19.76
CA ASP A 88 2.39 3.38 20.62
C ASP A 88 1.41 4.34 19.93
N GLU A 89 1.94 5.27 19.11
CA GLU A 89 1.17 6.34 18.48
C GLU A 89 0.88 6.08 17.01
N LYS A 90 -0.27 6.60 16.56
CA LYS A 90 -0.68 6.56 15.16
C LYS A 90 -0.07 7.76 14.43
N THR A 91 0.53 7.51 13.28
CA THR A 91 1.11 8.56 12.43
C THR A 91 0.23 8.82 11.21
N THR A 92 0.11 10.08 10.80
CA THR A 92 -0.61 10.48 9.58
C THR A 92 0.39 10.79 8.47
N PHE A 93 0.27 10.08 7.35
CA PHE A 93 0.96 10.42 6.11
C PHE A 93 0.04 11.27 5.22
N ARG A 94 0.61 12.32 4.61
CA ARG A 94 -0.08 13.18 3.66
C ARG A 94 0.79 13.39 2.42
N THR A 95 0.19 13.31 1.24
CA THR A 95 0.83 13.67 -0.02
C THR A 95 -0.15 14.42 -0.92
N ASP A 96 0.38 15.27 -1.77
CA ASP A 96 -0.37 16.07 -2.73
C ASP A 96 0.16 15.78 -4.14
N LEU A 97 -0.73 15.69 -5.12
CA LEU A 97 -0.41 15.57 -6.53
C LEU A 97 -1.18 16.61 -7.34
N GLU A 98 -0.46 17.29 -8.23
CA GLU A 98 -1.05 18.18 -9.24
C GLU A 98 -1.23 17.39 -10.54
N SER A 99 -2.39 17.57 -11.18
CA SER A 99 -2.74 16.94 -12.45
C SER A 99 -3.44 17.94 -13.36
N GLU A 100 -2.96 18.00 -14.60
CA GLU A 100 -3.57 18.78 -15.68
C GLU A 100 -4.80 18.04 -16.23
N THR A 101 -5.98 18.44 -15.75
CA THR A 101 -7.27 17.91 -16.22
C THR A 101 -7.68 18.52 -17.56
N ASN A 102 -7.11 18.00 -18.66
CA ASN A 102 -7.41 18.43 -20.04
C ASN A 102 -8.34 17.45 -20.80
N TYR A 103 -9.29 16.80 -20.11
CA TYR A 103 -10.05 15.70 -20.70
C TYR A 103 -11.32 16.15 -21.40
N ILE A 104 -11.44 15.77 -22.67
CA ILE A 104 -12.65 15.94 -23.48
C ILE A 104 -13.66 14.80 -23.21
N SER A 105 -13.23 13.70 -22.56
CA SER A 105 -14.09 12.53 -22.28
C SER A 105 -14.08 12.10 -20.80
N SER A 106 -15.24 11.64 -20.31
CA SER A 106 -15.43 11.15 -18.93
C SER A 106 -14.62 9.90 -18.62
N ASN A 107 -14.42 9.02 -19.61
CA ASN A 107 -13.66 7.79 -19.43
C ASN A 107 -12.17 8.09 -19.20
N MET A 108 -11.62 9.04 -19.96
CA MET A 108 -10.23 9.46 -19.79
C MET A 108 -10.01 10.11 -18.42
N ALA A 109 -10.97 10.92 -17.94
CA ALA A 109 -10.92 11.49 -16.60
C ALA A 109 -10.94 10.42 -15.50
N ALA A 110 -11.76 9.37 -15.65
CA ALA A 110 -11.82 8.28 -14.68
C ALA A 110 -10.51 7.45 -14.63
N THR A 111 -9.92 7.14 -15.79
CA THR A 111 -8.64 6.41 -15.86
C THR A 111 -7.51 7.21 -15.21
N GLN A 112 -7.41 8.51 -15.51
CA GLN A 112 -6.40 9.38 -14.92
C GLN A 112 -6.55 9.47 -13.40
N GLN A 113 -7.78 9.61 -12.90
CA GLN A 113 -8.04 9.61 -11.46
C GLN A 113 -7.55 8.32 -10.78
N GLN A 114 -7.71 7.16 -11.45
CA GLN A 114 -7.25 5.88 -10.95
C GLN A 114 -5.71 5.80 -10.92
N GLU A 115 -5.04 6.27 -11.96
CA GLU A 115 -3.57 6.33 -12.04
C GLU A 115 -2.98 7.22 -10.93
N ILE A 116 -3.58 8.39 -10.68
CA ILE A 116 -3.12 9.30 -9.63
C ILE A 116 -3.33 8.66 -8.24
N VAL A 117 -4.46 7.99 -8.01
CA VAL A 117 -4.71 7.27 -6.75
C VAL A 117 -3.66 6.18 -6.53
N GLU A 118 -3.35 5.39 -7.56
CA GLU A 118 -2.31 4.37 -7.49
C GLU A 118 -0.93 4.98 -7.19
N GLU A 119 -0.55 6.07 -7.86
CA GLU A 119 0.71 6.77 -7.60
C GLU A 119 0.80 7.26 -6.14
N MET A 120 -0.27 7.85 -5.60
CA MET A 120 -0.28 8.34 -4.21
C MET A 120 -0.12 7.20 -3.21
N LEU A 121 -0.78 6.06 -3.44
CA LEU A 121 -0.62 4.87 -2.61
C LEU A 121 0.82 4.34 -2.68
N LEU A 122 1.43 4.29 -3.87
CA LEU A 122 2.83 3.87 -4.03
C LEU A 122 3.81 4.82 -3.34
N LYS A 123 3.53 6.13 -3.30
CA LYS A 123 4.32 7.09 -2.52
C LYS A 123 4.28 6.78 -1.02
N PHE A 124 3.13 6.37 -0.50
CA PHE A 124 3.03 5.91 0.88
C PHE A 124 3.86 4.64 1.12
N CYS A 125 3.82 3.66 0.21
CA CYS A 125 4.65 2.46 0.33
C CYS A 125 6.15 2.81 0.36
N ASN A 126 6.60 3.70 -0.52
CA ASN A 126 7.99 4.17 -0.57
C ASN A 126 8.37 4.93 0.71
N TYR A 127 7.47 5.74 1.25
CA TYR A 127 7.69 6.43 2.52
C TYR A 127 7.95 5.43 3.65
N LEU A 128 7.12 4.38 3.80
CA LEU A 128 7.33 3.34 4.81
C LEU A 128 8.64 2.59 4.61
N SER A 129 8.95 2.19 3.37
CA SER A 129 10.20 1.49 3.04
C SER A 129 11.46 2.32 3.38
N ASN A 130 11.43 3.63 3.12
CA ASN A 130 12.58 4.51 3.37
C ASN A 130 12.73 4.93 4.83
N THR A 131 11.64 4.99 5.59
CA THR A 131 11.65 5.37 7.02
C THR A 131 11.85 4.17 7.94
N ARG A 132 11.63 2.95 7.45
CA ARG A 132 11.90 1.69 8.14
C ARG A 132 12.69 0.75 7.23
N PRO A 133 13.99 1.03 6.98
CA PRO A 133 14.83 0.07 6.31
C PRO A 133 14.85 -1.20 7.16
N ASN A 134 14.50 -2.34 6.56
CA ASN A 134 14.66 -3.65 7.17
C ASN A 134 16.11 -3.77 7.71
N ASP A 135 16.27 -3.87 9.03
CA ASP A 135 17.55 -4.14 9.69
C ASP A 135 17.96 -5.62 9.53
#